data_AF-A0A7C5Z1D9-F1
#
_entry.id   AF-A0A7C5Z1D9-F1
#
_cell.length_a   1.000
_cell.length_b   1.000
_cell.length_c   1.000
_cell.angle_alpha   90.00
_cell.angle_beta   90.00
_cell.angle_gamma   90.00
#
_symmetry.space_group_name_H-M   'P 1'
#
loop_
_entity.id
_entity.type
_entity.pdbx_description
1 polymer ?
#
loop_
_entity_poly.entity_id
_entity_poly.type
_entity_poly.pdbx_seq_one_letter_code
_entity_poly.pdbx_strand_id
1 'polypeptide(L)'
;MLYEHEIITKTVIDVAKLMAIAAKTAPKARGVDNIVIRILDREEELKLLADKMDELSQSYGEFFSRDAQNVRNSQAVVLIGCKVVNM
;
A
#
# COMPACT_ATOMS: atom_id res chain seq x y z
N MET A 1 -19.92 -16.76 16.26
CA MET A 1 -18.74 -16.32 17.04
C MET A 1 -17.64 -16.01 16.04
N LEU A 2 -16.97 -14.87 16.15
CA LEU A 2 -15.83 -14.53 15.29
C LEU A 2 -14.54 -14.77 16.06
N TYR A 3 -13.52 -15.33 15.41
CA TYR A 3 -12.20 -15.44 16.00
C TYR A 3 -11.42 -14.14 15.84
N GLU A 4 -10.49 -13.86 16.76
CA GLU A 4 -9.65 -12.65 16.73
C GLU A 4 -8.95 -12.46 15.38
N HIS A 5 -8.35 -13.52 14.82
CA HIS A 5 -7.68 -13.45 13.52
C HIS A 5 -8.63 -13.04 12.39
N GLU A 6 -9.89 -13.49 12.42
CA GLU A 6 -10.89 -13.09 11.41
C GLU A 6 -11.28 -11.62 11.54
N ILE A 7 -11.38 -11.13 12.78
CA ILE A 7 -11.67 -9.72 13.07
C ILE A 7 -10.54 -8.86 12.51
N ILE A 8 -9.30 -9.20 12.85
CA ILE A 8 -8.12 -8.43 12.43
C ILE A 8 -8.04 -8.38 10.91
N THR A 9 -8.09 -9.53 10.22
CA THR A 9 -7.97 -9.57 8.75
C THR A 9 -9.07 -8.76 8.06
N LYS A 10 -10.33 -8.91 8.49
CA LYS A 10 -11.46 -8.16 7.90
C LYS A 10 -11.36 -6.66 8.18
N THR A 11 -11.07 -6.29 9.43
CA THR A 11 -11.04 -4.88 9.83
C THR A 11 -9.85 -4.13 9.23
N VAL A 12 -8.69 -4.78 9.04
CA VAL A 12 -7.55 -4.16 8.33
C VAL A 12 -7.91 -3.79 6.90
N ILE A 13 -8.61 -4.66 6.18
CA ILE A 13 -9.07 -4.37 4.81
C ILE A 13 -10.05 -3.19 4.82
N ASP A 14 -10.96 -3.12 5.79
CA ASP A 14 -11.90 -2.01 5.90
C ASP A 14 -11.20 -0.69 6.24
N VAL A 15 -10.22 -0.69 7.13
CA VAL A 15 -9.36 0.47 7.40
C VAL A 15 -8.59 0.89 6.14
N ALA A 16 -8.04 -0.05 5.37
CA ALA A 16 -7.35 0.24 4.13
C ALA A 16 -8.28 0.91 3.09
N LYS A 17 -9.55 0.48 2.99
CA LYS A 17 -10.56 1.13 2.15
C LYS A 17 -10.85 2.56 2.62
N LEU A 18 -10.94 2.78 3.94
CA LEU A 18 -11.14 4.11 4.52
C LEU A 18 -9.94 5.03 4.26
N MET A 19 -8.71 4.52 4.38
CA MET A 19 -7.50 5.25 4.00
C MET A 19 -7.47 5.60 2.51
N ALA A 20 -7.86 4.65 1.65
CA ALA A 20 -7.91 4.87 0.20
C ALA A 20 -8.91 5.97 -0.17
N ILE A 21 -10.13 5.95 0.38
CA ILE A 21 -11.12 7.00 0.07
C ILE A 21 -10.72 8.36 0.65
N ALA A 22 -10.10 8.40 1.83
CA ALA A 22 -9.57 9.64 2.42
C ALA A 22 -8.50 10.25 1.51
N ALA A 23 -7.52 9.46 1.04
CA ALA A 23 -6.51 9.91 0.10
C ALA A 23 -7.13 10.41 -1.22
N LYS A 24 -8.12 9.68 -1.75
CA LYS A 24 -8.81 10.02 -3.01
C LYS A 24 -9.59 11.33 -2.91
N THR A 25 -10.24 11.59 -1.78
CA THR A 25 -11.13 12.74 -1.59
C THR A 25 -10.44 13.97 -0.98
N ALA A 26 -9.20 13.84 -0.48
CA ALA A 26 -8.45 14.97 0.09
C ALA A 26 -8.37 16.18 -0.89
N PRO A 27 -8.40 17.43 -0.41
CA PRO A 27 -8.25 18.60 -1.28
C PRO A 27 -6.87 18.59 -1.96
N LYS A 28 -6.85 18.62 -3.29
CA LYS A 28 -5.64 18.49 -4.13
C LYS A 28 -5.48 19.68 -5.08
N ALA A 29 -4.27 19.86 -5.61
CA ALA A 29 -3.90 21.00 -6.45
C ALA A 29 -4.90 21.21 -7.61
N ARG A 30 -5.54 22.38 -7.63
CA ARG A 30 -6.53 22.80 -8.65
C ARG A 30 -7.69 21.83 -8.87
N GLY A 31 -8.00 20.96 -7.89
CA GLY A 31 -9.05 19.95 -8.02
C GLY A 31 -8.71 18.81 -8.99
N VAL A 32 -7.44 18.68 -9.42
CA VAL A 32 -7.01 17.58 -10.29
C VAL A 32 -6.74 16.35 -9.44
N ASP A 33 -7.57 15.33 -9.61
CA ASP A 33 -7.37 14.03 -8.99
C ASP A 33 -6.65 13.09 -9.98
N ASN A 34 -5.34 12.97 -9.81
CA ASN A 34 -4.49 12.10 -10.61
C ASN A 34 -3.95 10.90 -9.83
N ILE A 35 -4.34 10.71 -8.57
CA ILE A 35 -3.84 9.60 -7.78
C ILE A 35 -4.56 8.30 -8.16
N VAL A 36 -3.81 7.21 -8.17
CA VAL A 36 -4.29 5.84 -8.34
C VAL A 36 -3.95 5.05 -7.09
N ILE A 37 -4.89 4.24 -6.63
CA ILE A 37 -4.75 3.53 -5.36
C ILE A 37 -4.97 2.04 -5.61
N ARG A 38 -4.15 1.20 -4.96
CA ARG A 38 -4.35 -0.25 -4.90
C ARG A 38 -4.12 -0.72 -3.47
N ILE A 39 -4.97 -1.60 -2.98
CA ILE A 39 -4.78 -2.28 -1.70
C ILE A 39 -4.24 -3.67 -2.02
N LEU A 40 -3.16 -4.07 -1.36
CA LEU A 40 -2.61 -5.41 -1.42
C LEU A 40 -2.87 -6.07 -0.08
N ASP A 41 -3.60 -7.18 -0.06
CA ASP A 41 -3.95 -7.94 1.15
C ASP A 41 -3.66 -9.44 1.00
N ARG A 42 -3.16 -9.85 -0.18
CA ARG A 42 -2.77 -11.22 -0.47
C ARG A 42 -1.27 -11.41 -0.28
N GLU A 43 -0.88 -12.51 0.34
CA GLU A 43 0.51 -12.82 0.64
C GLU A 43 1.40 -12.79 -0.60
N GLU A 44 0.93 -13.32 -1.73
CA GLU A 44 1.68 -13.32 -2.98
C GLU A 44 1.94 -11.91 -3.53
N GLU A 45 1.01 -10.97 -3.33
CA GLU A 45 1.15 -9.58 -3.79
C GLU A 45 2.13 -8.81 -2.90
N LEU A 46 2.03 -9.01 -1.58
CA LEU A 46 2.96 -8.42 -0.61
C LEU A 46 4.38 -8.92 -0.83
N LYS A 47 4.54 -10.24 -1.03
CA LYS A 47 5.84 -10.84 -1.32
C LYS A 47 6.42 -10.30 -2.63
N LEU A 48 5.62 -10.22 -3.70
CA LEU A 48 6.08 -9.67 -4.98
C LEU A 48 6.59 -8.22 -4.85
N LEU A 49 5.88 -7.39 -4.09
CA LEU A 49 6.31 -6.02 -3.81
C LEU A 49 7.63 -5.99 -3.01
N ALA A 50 7.71 -6.77 -1.93
CA ALA A 50 8.88 -6.83 -1.09
C ALA A 50 10.12 -7.36 -1.82
N ASP A 51 9.97 -8.41 -2.63
CA ASP A 51 11.06 -8.96 -3.44
C ASP A 51 11.60 -7.91 -4.42
N LYS A 52 10.71 -7.09 -5.01
CA LYS A 52 11.13 -5.98 -5.87
C LYS A 52 11.84 -4.87 -5.08
N MET A 53 11.41 -4.58 -3.85
CA MET A 53 12.09 -3.62 -2.98
C MET A 53 13.50 -4.09 -2.61
N ASP A 54 13.68 -5.38 -2.29
CA ASP A 54 15.01 -5.96 -2.05
C ASP A 54 15.92 -5.84 -3.28
N GLU A 55 15.41 -6.12 -4.48
CA GLU A 55 16.16 -5.92 -5.73
C GLU A 55 16.65 -4.47 -5.87
N LEU A 56 15.77 -3.50 -5.56
CA LEU A 56 16.08 -2.07 -5.67
C LEU A 56 17.05 -1.58 -4.59
N SER A 57 17.21 -2.29 -3.47
CA SER A 57 18.12 -1.89 -2.39
C SER A 57 19.57 -1.74 -2.86
N GLN A 58 19.99 -2.51 -3.88
CA GLN A 58 21.32 -2.40 -4.47
C GLN A 58 21.57 -1.05 -5.14
N SER A 59 20.52 -0.43 -5.68
CA SER A 59 20.60 0.85 -6.41
C SER A 59 20.20 2.05 -5.56
N TYR A 60 19.34 1.85 -4.57
CA TYR A 60 18.72 2.94 -3.81
C TYR A 60 19.06 2.94 -2.31
N GLY A 61 19.70 1.89 -1.79
CA GLY A 61 20.21 1.80 -0.41
C GLY A 61 19.52 0.74 0.45
N GLU A 62 20.19 0.34 1.54
CA GLU A 62 19.76 -0.78 2.42
C GLU A 62 18.40 -0.57 3.10
N PHE A 63 17.94 0.68 3.24
CA PHE A 63 16.63 0.97 3.83
C PHE A 63 15.47 0.36 3.02
N PHE A 64 15.65 0.17 1.71
CA PHE A 64 14.68 -0.56 0.89
C PHE A 64 14.51 -2.01 1.34
N SER A 65 15.59 -2.69 1.74
CA SER A 65 15.52 -4.07 2.23
C SER A 65 14.86 -4.15 3.60
N ARG A 66 15.18 -3.20 4.49
CA ARG A 66 14.46 -3.05 5.77
C ARG A 66 12.94 -2.87 5.54
N ASP A 67 12.56 -2.00 4.61
CA ASP A 67 11.15 -1.72 4.33
C ASP A 67 10.46 -2.87 3.58
N ALA A 68 11.19 -3.64 2.76
CA ALA A 68 10.70 -4.87 2.17
C ALA A 68 10.26 -5.86 3.25
N GLN A 69 11.03 -5.99 4.33
CA GLN A 69 10.65 -6.85 5.45
C GLN A 69 9.39 -6.36 6.17
N ASN A 70 9.20 -5.04 6.29
CA ASN A 70 7.96 -4.47 6.83
C ASN A 70 6.75 -4.82 5.95
N VAL A 71 6.92 -4.76 4.62
CA VAL A 71 5.87 -5.15 3.66
C VAL A 71 5.52 -6.63 3.81
N ARG A 72 6.50 -7.55 3.92
CA ARG A 72 6.25 -8.99 4.11
C ARG A 72 5.49 -9.29 5.41
N ASN A 73 5.76 -8.51 6.45
CA ASN A 73 5.15 -8.69 7.76
C ASN A 73 3.81 -7.97 7.90
N SER A 74 3.36 -7.23 6.87
CA SER A 74 2.11 -6.48 6.90
C SER A 74 0.93 -7.38 6.52
N GLN A 75 -0.24 -7.11 7.09
CA GLN A 75 -1.50 -7.77 6.68
C GLN A 75 -2.10 -7.15 5.42
N ALA A 76 -1.87 -5.86 5.21
CA ALA A 76 -2.20 -5.18 3.97
C ALA A 76 -1.28 -3.97 3.74
N VAL A 77 -1.13 -3.57 2.49
CA VAL A 77 -0.42 -2.34 2.07
C VAL A 77 -1.34 -1.51 1.19
N VAL A 78 -1.46 -0.22 1.50
CA VAL A 78 -2.16 0.76 0.64
C VAL A 78 -1.12 1.43 -0.25
N LEU A 79 -1.10 1.06 -1.52
CA LEU A 79 -0.26 1.69 -2.54
C LEU A 79 -0.96 2.93 -3.10
N ILE A 80 -0.27 4.08 -3.04
CA ILE A 80 -0.73 5.34 -3.62
C ILE A 80 0.28 5.76 -4.68
N GLY A 81 -0.14 5.76 -5.94
CA GLY A 81 0.61 6.30 -7.07
C GLY A 81 -0.06 7.54 -7.64
N CYS A 82 0.59 8.20 -8.60
CA CYS A 82 0.00 9.30 -9.35
C CYS A 82 0.28 9.17 -10.84
N LYS A 83 -0.70 9.55 -11.67
CA LYS A 83 -0.50 9.70 -13.12
C LYS A 83 0.14 11.04 -13.39
N VAL A 84 1.07 11.09 -14.34
CA VAL A 84 1.55 12.35 -14.90
C VAL A 84 0.38 13.02 -15.62
N VAL A 85 0.05 14.24 -15.23
CA VAL A 85 -0.97 15.05 -15.89
C VAL A 85 -0.24 16.20 -16.57
N ASN A 86 -0.34 16.26 -17.89
CA ASN A 86 0.09 17.46 -18.62
C ASN A 86 -1.01 18.50 -18.45
N MET A 87 -0.68 19.62 -17.81
CA MET A 87 -1.56 20.78 -17.69
C MET A 87 -1.41 21.71 -18.89
#